data_AF-A0A8C0L6S0-F1
#
_entry.id   AF-A0A8C0L6S0-F1
#
_cell.length_a   1.000
_cell.length_b   1.000
_cell.length_c   1.000
_cell.angle_alpha   90.00
_cell.angle_beta   90.00
_cell.angle_gamma   90.00
#
_symmetry.space_group_name_H-M   'P 1'
#
loop_
_entity.id
_entity.type
_entity.pdbx_description
1 polymer ?
#
loop_
_entity_poly.entity_id
_entity_poly.type
_entity_poly.pdbx_seq_one_letter_code
_entity_poly.pdbx_strand_id
1 'polypeptide(L)'
;MCGNTMSVPLLTDAATVSGAERETAAVIFLHGLGDTGHSWADALSTIRLPHVKYICPHAPRIPVTLNMKMVMPSWFDLMGLSPDAPEDEAGIKKAAENIKALIEHEMKNGIPANRIVLGGFSQGGALSLYTALTCPHPLAGIVALSCWLPLHRAFPQVSVSMAPLLPLESPRGLGIHLPSPNCHLGWKSGQLFPGPWHQLFRSVLGPPVP
;
A
#
# COMPACT_ATOMS: atom_id res chain seq x y z
N MET A 1 -35.55 -9.25 15.21
CA MET A 1 -34.19 -8.97 15.74
C MET A 1 -33.47 -8.15 14.69
N CYS A 2 -33.33 -6.84 14.90
CA CYS A 2 -32.61 -5.95 13.99
C CYS A 2 -31.11 -6.13 14.20
N GLY A 3 -30.43 -6.71 13.21
CA GLY A 3 -28.98 -6.74 13.17
C GLY A 3 -28.46 -5.38 12.73
N ASN A 4 -27.81 -4.65 13.64
CA ASN A 4 -27.01 -3.48 13.30
C ASN A 4 -25.77 -3.95 12.54
N THR A 5 -25.80 -3.84 11.22
CA THR A 5 -24.56 -3.81 10.43
C THR A 5 -23.89 -2.48 10.73
N MET A 6 -22.90 -2.50 11.61
CA MET A 6 -21.98 -1.37 11.80
C MET A 6 -21.21 -1.19 10.48
N SER A 7 -21.76 -0.41 9.56
CA SER A 7 -21.03 0.04 8.39
C SER A 7 -19.92 0.94 8.88
N VAL A 8 -18.69 0.44 8.89
CA VAL A 8 -17.50 1.29 8.97
C VAL A 8 -17.68 2.37 7.90
N PRO A 9 -17.59 3.68 8.22
CA PRO A 9 -17.67 4.72 7.22
C PRO A 9 -16.55 4.42 6.22
N LEU A 10 -16.92 4.07 4.98
CA LEU A 10 -15.97 3.98 3.89
C LEU A 10 -15.22 5.32 3.87
N LEU A 11 -13.89 5.33 3.70
CA LEU A 11 -13.18 6.58 3.45
C LEU A 11 -13.80 7.21 2.19
N THR A 12 -14.70 8.18 2.38
CA THR A 12 -15.54 8.76 1.31
C THR A 12 -14.87 9.92 0.59
N ASP A 13 -13.69 10.34 1.03
CA ASP A 13 -12.95 11.45 0.43
C ASP A 13 -11.65 10.92 -0.19
N ALA A 14 -11.57 10.92 -1.52
CA ALA A 14 -10.42 10.44 -2.28
C ALA A 14 -10.30 11.16 -3.63
N ALA A 15 -9.07 11.54 -4.00
CA ALA A 15 -8.75 11.88 -5.38
C ALA A 15 -8.60 10.58 -6.19
N THR A 16 -9.42 10.40 -7.23
CA THR A 16 -9.41 9.19 -8.05
C THR A 16 -9.06 9.51 -9.49
N VAL A 17 -8.09 8.79 -10.05
CA VAL A 17 -7.78 8.79 -11.48
C VAL A 17 -8.40 7.55 -12.11
N SER A 18 -9.44 7.75 -12.90
CA SER A 18 -10.12 6.65 -13.61
C SER A 18 -9.31 6.12 -14.79
N GLY A 19 -9.55 4.85 -15.10
CA GLY A 19 -9.09 4.23 -16.33
C GLY A 19 -9.72 4.87 -17.58
N ALA A 20 -9.05 4.76 -18.73
CA ALA A 20 -9.62 5.12 -20.02
C ALA A 20 -10.48 3.99 -20.63
N GLU A 21 -10.29 2.76 -20.14
CA GLU A 21 -11.04 1.56 -20.49
C GLU A 21 -11.81 1.05 -19.26
N ARG A 22 -12.51 -0.09 -19.41
CA ARG A 22 -13.12 -0.78 -18.27
C ARG A 22 -12.06 -1.07 -17.20
N GLU A 23 -12.32 -0.61 -15.99
CA GLU A 23 -11.42 -0.79 -14.85
C GLU A 23 -11.46 -2.26 -14.40
N THR A 24 -10.32 -2.94 -14.51
CA THR A 24 -10.17 -4.38 -14.15
C THR A 24 -9.08 -4.60 -13.12
N ALA A 25 -8.51 -3.52 -12.61
CA ALA A 25 -7.47 -3.48 -11.60
C ALA A 25 -7.52 -2.14 -10.88
N ALA A 26 -7.05 -2.13 -9.63
CA ALA A 26 -7.00 -0.93 -8.82
C ALA A 26 -5.62 -0.75 -8.18
N VAL A 27 -5.20 0.49 -8.02
CA VAL A 27 -4.10 0.91 -7.17
C VAL A 27 -4.68 1.80 -6.08
N ILE A 28 -4.56 1.40 -4.82
CA ILE A 28 -4.90 2.25 -3.68
C ILE A 28 -3.58 2.85 -3.17
N PHE A 29 -3.42 4.16 -3.23
CA PHE A 29 -2.15 4.84 -2.89
C PHE A 29 -2.31 5.82 -1.73
N LEU A 30 -1.59 5.58 -0.64
CA LEU A 30 -1.69 6.36 0.60
C LEU A 30 -0.58 7.42 0.66
N HIS A 31 -0.97 8.69 0.78
CA HIS A 31 -0.04 9.82 0.84
C HIS A 31 0.72 9.89 2.18
N GLY A 32 1.79 10.70 2.22
CA GLY A 32 2.58 10.93 3.44
C GLY A 32 1.92 11.91 4.42
N LEU A 33 2.52 12.06 5.61
CA LEU A 33 2.06 12.98 6.65
C LEU A 33 1.93 14.43 6.12
N GLY A 34 0.80 15.08 6.40
CA GLY A 34 0.55 16.47 6.04
C GLY A 34 0.12 16.73 4.59
N ASP A 35 0.19 15.70 3.74
CA ASP A 35 -0.17 15.78 2.31
C ASP A 35 -1.67 15.52 2.07
N THR A 36 -2.08 15.45 0.80
CA THR A 36 -3.41 15.03 0.36
C THR A 36 -3.32 14.03 -0.79
N GLY A 37 -4.40 13.32 -1.10
CA GLY A 37 -4.48 12.43 -2.25
C GLY A 37 -4.27 13.10 -3.61
N HIS A 38 -4.47 14.42 -3.75
CA HIS A 38 -4.38 15.11 -5.05
C HIS A 38 -2.97 15.04 -5.64
N SER A 39 -1.93 15.33 -4.83
CA SER A 39 -0.54 15.35 -5.30
C SER A 39 -0.09 13.98 -5.84
N TRP A 40 -0.57 12.89 -5.24
CA TRP A 40 -0.29 11.54 -5.71
C TRP A 40 -1.18 11.12 -6.88
N ALA A 41 -2.43 11.56 -6.94
CA ALA A 41 -3.30 11.35 -8.10
C ALA A 41 -2.68 12.00 -9.35
N ASP A 42 -2.20 13.23 -9.26
CA ASP A 42 -1.53 13.93 -10.35
C ASP A 42 -0.27 13.17 -10.80
N ALA A 43 0.58 12.75 -9.86
CA ALA A 43 1.79 11.98 -10.17
C ALA A 43 1.47 10.64 -10.85
N LEU A 44 0.50 9.88 -10.31
CA LEU A 44 0.10 8.58 -10.84
C LEU A 44 -0.61 8.69 -12.20
N SER A 45 -1.27 9.82 -12.49
CA SER A 45 -1.91 10.06 -13.77
C SER A 45 -0.92 10.01 -14.94
N THR A 46 0.33 10.43 -14.71
CA THR A 46 1.40 10.46 -15.74
C THR A 46 1.88 9.08 -16.17
N ILE A 47 1.62 8.07 -15.35
CA ILE A 47 2.04 6.66 -15.57
C ILE A 47 0.83 5.72 -15.66
N ARG A 48 -0.38 6.28 -15.82
CA ARG A 48 -1.64 5.54 -15.75
C ARG A 48 -1.71 4.44 -16.80
N LEU A 49 -2.28 3.31 -16.42
CA LEU A 49 -2.69 2.24 -17.33
C LEU A 49 -4.18 2.39 -17.66
N PRO A 50 -4.60 2.12 -18.91
CA PRO A 50 -5.97 2.39 -19.35
C PRO A 50 -7.02 1.58 -18.60
N HIS A 51 -6.67 0.38 -18.13
CA HIS A 51 -7.57 -0.55 -17.42
C HIS A 51 -7.43 -0.51 -15.89
N VAL A 52 -6.69 0.47 -15.34
CA VAL A 52 -6.38 0.58 -13.91
C VAL A 52 -6.98 1.85 -13.32
N LYS A 53 -7.72 1.70 -12.25
CA LYS A 53 -8.21 2.78 -11.39
C LYS A 53 -7.16 3.13 -10.33
N TYR A 54 -6.85 4.40 -10.12
CA TYR A 54 -5.92 4.85 -9.06
C TYR A 54 -6.71 5.64 -8.02
N ILE A 55 -6.75 5.14 -6.78
CA ILE A 55 -7.52 5.69 -5.67
C ILE A 55 -6.54 6.26 -4.65
N CYS A 56 -6.55 7.58 -4.48
CA CYS A 56 -5.69 8.29 -3.54
C CYS A 56 -6.55 8.88 -2.41
N PRO A 57 -6.89 8.10 -1.36
CA PRO A 57 -7.73 8.57 -0.27
C PRO A 57 -7.06 9.69 0.53
N HIS A 58 -7.88 10.57 1.10
CA HIS A 58 -7.44 11.63 1.99
C HIS A 58 -7.38 11.13 3.44
N ALA A 59 -6.22 11.26 4.08
CA ALA A 59 -6.07 10.95 5.49
C ALA A 59 -6.93 11.92 6.34
N PRO A 60 -7.55 11.44 7.44
CA PRO A 60 -8.27 12.32 8.35
C PRO A 60 -7.32 13.34 8.99
N ARG A 61 -7.87 14.48 9.39
CA ARG A 61 -7.13 15.50 10.16
C ARG A 61 -7.14 15.11 11.64
N ILE A 62 -5.99 14.77 12.19
CA ILE A 62 -5.81 14.37 13.58
C ILE A 62 -4.64 15.13 14.22
N PRO A 63 -4.61 15.31 15.56
CA PRO A 63 -3.43 15.84 16.23
C PRO A 63 -2.25 14.87 16.11
N VAL A 64 -1.06 15.39 15.80
CA VAL A 64 0.16 14.58 15.64
C VAL A 64 1.16 14.92 16.72
N THR A 65 1.50 13.94 17.57
CA THR A 65 2.36 14.10 18.74
C THR A 65 3.75 14.64 18.37
N LEU A 66 4.37 14.12 17.31
CA LEU A 66 5.66 14.56 16.79
C LEU A 66 5.68 16.05 16.43
N ASN A 67 4.53 16.59 16.01
CA ASN A 67 4.36 17.99 15.60
C ASN A 67 3.63 18.81 16.68
N MET A 68 3.98 18.60 17.95
CA MET A 68 3.42 19.34 19.09
C MET A 68 1.88 19.29 19.15
N LYS A 69 1.28 18.15 18.75
CA LYS A 69 -0.17 17.93 18.66
C LYS A 69 -0.91 18.85 17.68
N MET A 70 -0.20 19.45 16.73
CA MET A 70 -0.82 20.19 15.65
C MET A 70 -1.73 19.28 14.81
N VAL A 71 -2.92 19.78 14.45
CA VAL A 71 -3.92 19.03 13.68
C VAL A 71 -3.61 19.12 12.19
N MET A 72 -3.28 17.97 11.59
CA MET A 72 -2.95 17.86 10.16
C MET A 72 -3.39 16.50 9.59
N PRO A 73 -3.45 16.34 8.25
CA PRO A 73 -3.74 15.05 7.63
C PRO A 73 -2.73 13.98 8.07
N SER A 74 -3.21 12.92 8.72
CA SER A 74 -2.38 11.82 9.17
C SER A 74 -3.19 10.54 9.34
N TRP A 75 -2.60 9.41 8.98
CA TRP A 75 -3.29 8.11 9.03
C TRP A 75 -3.40 7.55 10.45
N PHE A 76 -2.41 7.81 11.28
CA PHE A 76 -2.28 7.38 12.67
C PHE A 76 -1.31 8.34 13.39
N ASP A 77 -1.32 8.39 14.72
CA ASP A 77 -0.43 9.30 15.44
C ASP A 77 1.04 8.90 15.27
N LEU A 78 1.90 9.90 15.10
CA LEU A 78 3.34 9.71 14.95
C LEU A 78 4.02 10.35 16.16
N MET A 79 4.79 9.57 16.92
CA MET A 79 5.42 10.01 18.17
C MET A 79 6.94 10.18 18.05
N GLY A 80 7.56 9.58 17.04
CA GLY A 80 9.00 9.65 16.80
C GLY A 80 9.38 9.09 15.43
N LEU A 81 10.64 9.28 15.04
CA LEU A 81 11.20 8.80 13.77
C LEU A 81 12.33 7.78 13.95
N SER A 82 12.72 7.47 15.19
CA SER A 82 13.71 6.44 15.48
C SER A 82 13.05 5.05 15.49
N PRO A 83 13.81 3.97 15.20
CA PRO A 83 13.29 2.60 15.26
C PRO A 83 12.75 2.17 16.63
N ASP A 84 13.18 2.84 17.70
CA ASP A 84 12.76 2.56 19.09
C ASP A 84 11.67 3.52 19.58
N ALA A 85 11.19 4.43 18.73
CA ALA A 85 10.10 5.32 19.10
C ALA A 85 8.81 4.52 19.36
N PRO A 86 7.99 4.92 20.35
CA PRO A 86 6.65 4.37 20.51
C PRO A 86 5.81 4.58 19.24
N GLU A 87 4.99 3.59 18.89
CA GLU A 87 4.07 3.65 17.75
C GLU A 87 2.61 3.58 18.22
N ASP A 88 1.72 4.25 17.48
CA ASP A 88 0.27 4.27 17.74
C ASP A 88 -0.38 2.98 17.27
N GLU A 89 -0.17 1.88 18.00
CA GLU A 89 -0.68 0.56 17.63
C GLU A 89 -2.20 0.57 17.34
N ALA A 90 -2.97 1.26 18.18
CA ALA A 90 -4.42 1.34 18.02
C ALA A 90 -4.81 2.13 16.75
N GLY A 91 -4.17 3.27 16.50
CA GLY A 91 -4.39 4.06 15.28
C GLY A 91 -3.95 3.33 14.02
N ILE A 92 -2.79 2.67 14.03
CA ILE A 92 -2.29 1.85 12.91
C ILE A 92 -3.30 0.76 12.56
N LYS A 93 -3.76 -0.01 13.57
CA LYS A 93 -4.76 -1.08 13.37
C LYS A 93 -6.07 -0.52 12.84
N LYS A 94 -6.58 0.57 13.42
CA LYS A 94 -7.82 1.22 12.98
C LYS A 94 -7.70 1.71 11.54
N ALA A 95 -6.59 2.36 11.18
CA ALA A 95 -6.36 2.83 9.83
C ALA A 95 -6.27 1.65 8.84
N ALA A 96 -5.60 0.56 9.23
CA ALA A 96 -5.50 -0.64 8.40
C ALA A 96 -6.88 -1.25 8.11
N GLU A 97 -7.76 -1.34 9.11
CA GLU A 97 -9.13 -1.83 8.92
C GLU A 97 -9.93 -0.94 7.96
N ASN A 98 -9.74 0.39 8.02
CA ASN A 98 -10.38 1.29 7.06
C ASN A 98 -9.88 1.05 5.62
N ILE A 99 -8.58 0.76 5.44
CA ILE A 99 -8.02 0.44 4.12
C ILE A 99 -8.48 -0.95 3.65
N LYS A 100 -8.61 -1.93 4.55
CA LYS A 100 -9.20 -3.24 4.22
C LYS A 100 -10.65 -3.10 3.76
N ALA A 101 -11.45 -2.26 4.43
CA ALA A 101 -12.81 -1.98 3.99
C ALA A 101 -12.85 -1.35 2.57
N LEU A 102 -11.88 -0.50 2.23
CA LEU A 102 -11.74 0.04 0.87
C LEU A 102 -11.36 -1.05 -0.14
N ILE A 103 -10.45 -1.97 0.21
CA ILE A 103 -10.11 -3.14 -0.62
C ILE A 103 -11.35 -4.00 -0.87
N GLU A 104 -12.08 -4.35 0.19
CA GLU A 104 -13.31 -5.15 0.11
C GLU A 104 -14.39 -4.46 -0.74
N HIS A 105 -14.48 -3.12 -0.67
CA HIS A 105 -15.36 -2.34 -1.52
C HIS A 105 -15.01 -2.50 -3.00
N GLU A 106 -13.73 -2.41 -3.39
CA GLU A 106 -13.33 -2.61 -4.79
C GLU A 106 -13.57 -4.06 -5.25
N MET A 107 -13.36 -5.04 -4.35
CA MET A 107 -13.69 -6.44 -4.61
C MET A 107 -15.18 -6.65 -4.86
N LYS A 108 -16.04 -6.04 -4.04
CA LYS A 108 -17.49 -6.09 -4.20
C LYS A 108 -17.95 -5.45 -5.52
N ASN A 109 -17.22 -4.47 -6.02
CA ASN A 109 -17.46 -3.81 -7.29
C ASN A 109 -16.77 -4.49 -8.49
N GLY A 110 -16.22 -5.70 -8.31
CA GLY A 110 -15.76 -6.56 -9.41
C GLY A 110 -14.26 -6.54 -9.69
N ILE A 111 -13.45 -5.86 -8.88
CA ILE A 111 -11.97 -5.90 -9.00
C ILE A 111 -11.42 -6.91 -7.98
N PRO A 112 -10.99 -8.13 -8.38
CA PRO A 112 -10.55 -9.14 -7.43
C PRO A 112 -9.26 -8.72 -6.71
N ALA A 113 -9.04 -9.24 -5.49
CA ALA A 113 -7.90 -8.85 -4.63
C ALA A 113 -6.53 -8.96 -5.33
N ASN A 114 -6.32 -10.02 -6.12
CA ASN A 114 -5.09 -10.25 -6.89
C ASN A 114 -4.90 -9.27 -8.07
N ARG A 115 -5.82 -8.32 -8.24
CA ARG A 115 -5.76 -7.19 -9.18
C ARG A 115 -5.75 -5.84 -8.45
N ILE A 116 -5.57 -5.86 -7.13
CA ILE A 116 -5.44 -4.67 -6.30
C ILE A 116 -4.00 -4.56 -5.81
N VAL A 117 -3.35 -3.45 -6.13
CA VAL A 117 -2.05 -3.07 -5.56
C VAL A 117 -2.29 -2.05 -4.47
N LEU A 118 -1.68 -2.26 -3.30
CA LEU A 118 -1.67 -1.29 -2.22
C LEU A 118 -0.33 -0.57 -2.19
N GLY A 119 -0.31 0.76 -2.15
CA GLY A 119 0.91 1.54 -2.22
C GLY A 119 0.88 2.75 -1.33
N GLY A 120 2.03 3.39 -1.14
CA GLY A 120 2.08 4.64 -0.40
C GLY A 120 3.48 5.19 -0.22
N PHE A 121 3.53 6.44 0.27
CA PHE A 121 4.76 7.16 0.57
C PHE A 121 4.87 7.49 2.05
N SER A 122 6.07 7.36 2.63
CA SER A 122 6.36 7.68 4.03
C SER A 122 5.34 7.02 4.98
N GLN A 123 4.60 7.77 5.80
CA GLN A 123 3.56 7.23 6.69
C GLN A 123 2.51 6.39 5.94
N GLY A 124 2.08 6.81 4.75
CA GLY A 124 1.14 6.05 3.92
C GLY A 124 1.75 4.75 3.39
N GLY A 125 3.03 4.75 3.03
CA GLY A 125 3.75 3.52 2.65
C GLY A 125 3.85 2.54 3.81
N ALA A 126 4.06 3.05 5.01
CA ALA A 126 4.12 2.26 6.23
C ALA A 126 2.77 1.59 6.54
N LEU A 127 1.67 2.34 6.41
CA LEU A 127 0.32 1.79 6.54
C LEU A 127 0.02 0.74 5.46
N SER A 128 0.46 0.97 4.22
CA SER A 128 0.28 0.04 3.11
C SER A 128 0.99 -1.30 3.35
N LEU A 129 2.22 -1.27 3.88
CA LEU A 129 2.94 -2.48 4.28
C LEU A 129 2.19 -3.25 5.37
N TYR A 130 1.85 -2.58 6.48
CA TYR A 130 1.15 -3.22 7.59
C TYR A 130 -0.20 -3.81 7.15
N THR A 131 -0.97 -3.06 6.37
CA THR A 131 -2.29 -3.48 5.89
C THR A 131 -2.18 -4.70 4.98
N ALA A 132 -1.29 -4.67 3.99
CA ALA A 132 -1.16 -5.77 3.05
C ALA A 132 -0.62 -7.05 3.71
N LEU A 133 0.32 -6.94 4.65
CA LEU A 133 0.86 -8.09 5.39
C LEU A 133 -0.13 -8.69 6.41
N THR A 134 -1.17 -7.95 6.78
CA THR A 134 -2.25 -8.40 7.70
C THR A 134 -3.59 -8.55 6.99
N CYS A 135 -3.63 -8.43 5.66
CA CYS A 135 -4.83 -8.58 4.85
C CYS A 135 -5.14 -10.08 4.66
N PRO A 136 -6.36 -10.55 4.89
CA PRO A 136 -6.73 -11.94 4.61
C PRO A 136 -6.87 -12.22 3.11
N HIS A 137 -6.96 -11.19 2.27
CA HIS A 137 -7.12 -11.32 0.84
C HIS A 137 -5.76 -11.23 0.12
N PRO A 138 -5.49 -12.13 -0.85
CA PRO A 138 -4.22 -12.15 -1.57
C PRO A 138 -4.15 -10.99 -2.56
N LEU A 139 -3.56 -9.86 -2.12
CA LEU A 139 -3.34 -8.68 -2.95
C LEU A 139 -2.34 -8.96 -4.08
N ALA A 140 -2.41 -8.17 -5.16
CA ALA A 140 -1.49 -8.29 -6.29
C ALA A 140 -0.04 -7.98 -5.91
N GLY A 141 0.14 -6.99 -5.04
CA GLY A 141 1.46 -6.55 -4.60
C GLY A 141 1.41 -5.26 -3.78
N ILE A 142 2.61 -4.82 -3.34
CA ILE A 142 2.79 -3.61 -2.54
C ILE A 142 3.81 -2.68 -3.19
N VAL A 143 3.52 -1.37 -3.20
CA VAL A 143 4.47 -0.31 -3.59
C VAL A 143 4.78 0.58 -2.38
N ALA A 144 5.90 0.32 -1.72
CA ALA A 144 6.30 1.00 -0.48
C ALA A 144 7.45 2.00 -0.74
N LEU A 145 7.16 3.31 -0.67
CA LEU A 145 8.12 4.36 -1.00
C LEU A 145 8.61 5.09 0.25
N SER A 146 9.92 5.05 0.50
CA SER A 146 10.59 5.81 1.58
C SER A 146 9.87 5.69 2.93
N CYS A 147 9.56 4.47 3.34
CA CYS A 147 8.75 4.17 4.51
C CYS A 147 9.39 3.07 5.38
N TRP A 148 8.70 2.68 6.44
CA TRP A 148 9.10 1.63 7.38
C TRP A 148 7.95 0.62 7.55
N LEU A 149 8.21 -0.52 8.20
CA LEU A 149 7.16 -1.45 8.63
C LEU A 149 6.72 -1.07 10.06
N PRO A 150 5.50 -0.58 10.29
CA PRO A 150 5.00 -0.33 11.63
C PRO A 150 4.82 -1.64 12.40
N LEU A 151 5.02 -1.58 13.71
CA LEU A 151 4.88 -2.71 14.63
C LEU A 151 5.74 -3.90 14.21
N HIS A 152 6.91 -3.64 13.60
CA HIS A 152 7.77 -4.66 12.98
C HIS A 152 8.13 -5.82 13.93
N ARG A 153 8.17 -5.58 15.24
CA ARG A 153 8.46 -6.60 16.27
C ARG A 153 7.37 -7.67 16.38
N ALA A 154 6.14 -7.38 15.95
CA ALA A 154 5.04 -8.34 15.92
C ALA A 154 5.08 -9.28 14.70
N PHE A 155 5.92 -8.99 13.71
CA PHE A 155 6.08 -9.84 12.52
C PHE A 155 7.19 -10.88 12.74
N PRO A 156 7.04 -12.10 12.19
CA PRO A 156 8.06 -13.13 12.31
C PRO A 156 9.37 -12.66 11.70
N GLN A 157 10.46 -12.84 12.46
CA GLN A 157 11.81 -12.57 11.97
C GLN A 157 12.17 -13.62 10.90
N VAL A 158 12.60 -13.18 9.72
CA VAL A 158 13.14 -14.10 8.73
C VAL A 158 14.65 -14.01 8.72
N SER A 159 15.30 -15.12 9.04
CA SER A 159 16.75 -15.27 8.89
C SER A 159 17.09 -15.37 7.41
N VAL A 160 17.84 -14.41 6.88
CA VAL A 160 18.41 -14.51 5.54
C VAL A 160 19.60 -15.48 5.63
N SER A 161 19.40 -16.73 5.24
CA SER A 161 20.51 -17.63 4.92
C SER A 161 21.21 -17.09 3.68
N MET A 162 22.37 -16.46 3.85
CA MET A 162 23.24 -16.04 2.75
C MET A 162 23.83 -17.28 2.08
N ALA A 163 23.07 -17.92 1.19
CA ALA A 163 23.63 -18.91 0.27
C ALA A 163 24.56 -18.17 -0.73
N PRO A 164 25.74 -18.72 -1.06
CA PRO A 164 26.64 -18.09 -2.02
C PRO A 164 25.95 -17.95 -3.39
N LEU A 165 25.95 -16.73 -3.93
CA LEU A 165 25.41 -16.44 -5.26
C LEU A 165 26.24 -17.17 -6.32
N LEU A 166 25.67 -18.18 -6.96
CA LEU A 166 26.16 -18.65 -8.27
C LEU A 166 25.77 -17.61 -9.33
N PRO A 167 26.65 -17.27 -10.29
CA PRO A 167 26.32 -16.32 -11.34
C PRO A 167 25.35 -16.97 -12.31
N LEU A 168 24.12 -16.45 -12.39
CA LEU A 168 23.17 -16.83 -13.43
C LEU A 168 22.93 -15.61 -14.32
N GLU A 169 23.52 -15.61 -15.52
CA GLU A 169 23.08 -14.72 -16.59
C GLU A 169 21.72 -15.22 -17.12
N SER A 170 20.71 -14.35 -17.10
CA SER A 170 19.41 -14.57 -17.76
C SER A 170 18.79 -13.22 -18.19
N PRO A 171 18.29 -13.07 -19.43
CA PRO A 171 17.95 -11.77 -20.01
C PRO A 171 16.47 -11.35 -19.81
N ARG A 172 15.87 -11.58 -18.64
CA ARG A 172 14.50 -11.08 -18.35
C ARG A 172 14.40 -10.52 -16.93
N GLY A 173 14.22 -9.19 -16.85
CA GLY A 173 14.14 -8.42 -15.61
C GLY A 173 12.95 -8.82 -14.73
N LEU A 174 13.25 -9.06 -13.45
CA LEU A 174 12.39 -9.62 -12.43
C LEU A 174 11.67 -8.49 -11.64
N GLY A 175 10.34 -8.50 -11.62
CA GLY A 175 9.54 -7.83 -10.60
C GLY A 175 9.45 -8.68 -9.32
N ILE A 176 9.10 -8.07 -8.19
CA ILE A 176 8.89 -8.80 -6.93
C ILE A 176 7.64 -9.66 -7.10
N HIS A 177 7.83 -10.98 -7.14
CA HIS A 177 6.77 -11.98 -7.26
C HIS A 177 6.65 -12.70 -5.91
N LEU A 178 5.47 -12.72 -5.31
CA LEU A 178 5.19 -13.54 -4.13
C LEU A 178 4.29 -14.73 -4.54
N PRO A 179 4.81 -15.96 -4.63
CA PRO A 179 4.00 -17.15 -4.57
C PRO A 179 4.02 -17.75 -3.14
N SER A 180 2.91 -18.37 -2.77
CA SER A 180 2.69 -19.28 -1.61
C SER A 180 3.86 -20.27 -1.33
N PRO A 181 3.88 -21.01 -0.20
CA PRO A 181 3.95 -20.65 1.21
C PRO A 181 5.37 -20.86 1.79
N ASN A 182 6.42 -20.96 0.95
CA ASN A 182 7.82 -21.16 1.37
C ASN A 182 8.67 -19.89 1.14
N CYS A 183 8.24 -18.76 1.69
CA CYS A 183 8.83 -17.45 1.40
C CYS A 183 10.15 -17.20 2.15
N HIS A 184 11.26 -17.11 1.40
CA HIS A 184 12.43 -16.34 1.81
C HIS A 184 12.13 -14.84 1.63
N LEU A 185 11.99 -14.11 2.74
CA LEU A 185 11.85 -12.65 2.75
C LEU A 185 13.21 -11.99 2.50
N GLY A 186 13.34 -11.23 1.40
CA GLY A 186 14.50 -10.41 1.09
C GLY A 186 14.13 -8.93 1.10
N TRP A 187 14.65 -8.18 2.08
CA TRP A 187 14.63 -6.72 2.10
C TRP A 187 15.89 -6.19 1.42
N LYS A 188 15.75 -5.43 0.32
CA LYS A 188 16.84 -4.62 -0.23
C LYS A 188 16.51 -3.14 -0.04
N SER A 189 17.25 -2.49 0.86
CA SER A 189 17.24 -1.05 1.03
C SER A 189 17.78 -0.33 -0.20
N GLY A 190 17.10 0.75 -0.61
CA GLY A 190 17.79 1.89 -1.21
C GLY A 190 18.22 1.78 -2.67
N GLN A 191 17.38 1.27 -3.57
CA GLN A 191 17.56 1.54 -5.00
C GLN A 191 16.31 2.22 -5.57
N LEU A 192 16.46 3.49 -5.98
CA LEU A 192 15.58 4.06 -6.99
C LEU A 192 15.70 3.16 -8.22
N PHE A 193 14.62 2.48 -8.59
CA PHE A 193 14.56 1.81 -9.88
C PHE A 193 14.45 2.89 -10.96
N PRO A 194 15.41 2.98 -11.90
CA PRO A 194 15.34 3.93 -13.01
C PRO A 194 14.35 3.49 -14.11
N GLY A 195 13.53 2.48 -13.85
CA GLY A 195 12.50 2.02 -14.77
C GLY A 195 11.22 2.85 -14.64
N PRO A 196 10.50 3.14 -15.74
CA PRO A 196 9.23 3.87 -15.65
C PRO A 196 8.24 3.05 -14.83
N TRP A 197 7.72 3.61 -13.73
CA TRP A 197 6.71 3.01 -12.84
C TRP A 197 5.55 2.30 -13.55
N HIS A 198 5.20 2.78 -14.74
CA HIS A 198 4.28 2.15 -15.66
C HIS A 198 4.62 0.66 -15.96
N GLN A 199 5.89 0.29 -16.09
CA GLN A 199 6.32 -1.09 -16.29
C GLN A 199 6.11 -1.95 -15.03
N LEU A 200 6.33 -1.40 -13.84
CA LEU A 200 6.09 -2.10 -12.58
C LEU A 200 4.60 -2.48 -12.47
N PHE A 201 3.70 -1.52 -12.63
CA PHE A 201 2.27 -1.79 -12.58
C PHE A 201 1.82 -2.78 -13.66
N ARG A 202 2.37 -2.70 -14.88
CA ARG A 202 2.08 -3.71 -15.92
C ARG A 202 2.53 -5.11 -15.52
N SER A 203 3.70 -5.23 -14.90
CA SER A 203 4.23 -6.54 -14.50
C SER A 203 3.43 -7.19 -13.39
N VAL A 204 2.94 -6.41 -12.42
CA VAL A 204 2.21 -6.89 -11.25
C VAL A 204 0.74 -7.14 -11.59
N LEU A 205 0.10 -6.20 -12.29
CA LEU A 205 -1.33 -6.31 -12.59
C LEU A 205 -1.57 -7.20 -13.80
N GLY A 206 -0.69 -7.22 -14.80
CA GLY A 206 -0.92 -7.94 -16.06
C GLY A 206 -1.93 -7.23 -16.99
N PRO A 207 -2.29 -7.86 -18.13
CA PRO A 207 -3.19 -7.28 -19.14
C PRO A 207 -4.63 -7.12 -18.62
N PRO A 208 -5.51 -6.36 -19.32
CA PRO A 208 -6.94 -6.34 -19.02
C PRO A 208 -7.54 -7.75 -19.05
N VAL A 209 -8.50 -8.01 -18.16
CA VAL A 209 -9.29 -9.26 -18.15
C VAL A 209 -10.65 -8.97 -18.79
N PRO A 210 -11.26 -9.89 -19.56
CA PRO A 210 -12.59 -9.69 -20.15
C PRO A 210 -13.71 -9.47 -19.12
#